data_AF-A0A4U2DWS7-F1
#
_entry.id   AF-A0A4U2DWS7-F1
#
_cell.length_a   1.000
_cell.length_b   1.000
_cell.length_c   1.000
_cell.angle_alpha   90.00
_cell.angle_beta   90.00
_cell.angle_gamma   90.00
#
_symmetry.space_group_name_H-M   'P 1'
#
loop_
_entity.id
_entity.type
_entity.pdbx_description
1 polymer ?
#
loop_
_entity_poly.entity_id
_entity_poly.type
_entity_poly.pdbx_seq_one_letter_code
_entity_poly.pdbx_strand_id
1 'polypeptide(L)'
;VVLGQVKTADKSNEIKAIPELIEMLSLQGCLVTIDAMGCQKDIAEKIVGQDADYLLAVKGNQKRLEQAISQVFNSSMLNSFEGDKYVTQEKGHGRTETRLSMVVHNTDFLGDIALDWAGLSTIG
;
A
#
# COMPACT_ATOMS: atom_id res chain seq x y z
N VAL A 1 17.01 1.31 -14.28
CA VAL A 1 17.28 -0.11 -14.61
C VAL A 1 15.96 -0.86 -14.51
N VAL A 2 15.71 -1.85 -15.37
CA VAL A 2 14.55 -2.76 -15.28
C VAL A 2 15.09 -4.14 -14.95
N LEU A 3 14.64 -4.74 -13.84
CA LEU A 3 15.11 -6.05 -13.37
C LEU A 3 14.24 -7.21 -13.86
N GLY A 4 12.96 -6.93 -14.14
CA GLY A 4 12.01 -7.90 -14.68
C GLY A 4 10.79 -7.20 -15.25
N GLN A 5 10.14 -7.84 -16.22
CA GLN A 5 8.87 -7.39 -16.78
C GLN A 5 8.10 -8.61 -17.29
N VAL A 6 6.78 -8.61 -17.09
CA VAL A 6 5.87 -9.64 -17.60
C VAL A 6 4.80 -8.94 -18.43
N LYS A 7 4.63 -9.38 -19.68
CA LYS A 7 3.60 -8.85 -20.56
C LYS A 7 2.25 -9.48 -20.20
N THR A 8 1.22 -8.66 -20.02
CA THR A 8 -0.15 -9.14 -19.88
C THR A 8 -0.64 -9.82 -21.17
N ALA A 9 -1.27 -10.99 -21.05
CA ALA A 9 -1.93 -11.63 -22.18
C ALA A 9 -3.11 -10.79 -22.71
N ASP A 10 -3.47 -10.95 -23.99
CA ASP A 10 -4.41 -10.08 -24.73
C ASP A 10 -5.82 -9.94 -24.11
N LYS A 11 -6.23 -10.85 -23.22
CA LYS A 11 -7.50 -10.82 -22.46
C LYS A 11 -7.31 -10.93 -20.94
N SER A 12 -6.15 -10.51 -20.46
CA SER A 12 -5.78 -10.51 -19.03
C SER A 12 -5.56 -9.08 -18.53
N ASN A 13 -5.16 -8.94 -17.26
CA ASN A 13 -4.82 -7.66 -16.65
C ASN A 13 -3.58 -7.82 -15.74
N GLU A 14 -3.05 -6.70 -15.26
CA GLU A 14 -1.83 -6.66 -14.45
C GLU A 14 -1.97 -7.42 -13.13
N ILE A 15 -3.18 -7.51 -12.56
CA ILE A 15 -3.45 -8.25 -11.31
C ILE A 15 -3.01 -9.71 -11.44
N LYS A 16 -3.16 -10.31 -12.61
CA LYS A 16 -2.71 -11.69 -12.86
C LYS A 16 -1.21 -11.79 -13.16
N ALA A 17 -0.62 -10.77 -13.77
CA ALA A 17 0.79 -10.77 -14.16
C ALA A 17 1.74 -10.41 -13.01
N ILE A 18 1.28 -9.61 -12.03
CA ILE A 18 2.09 -9.21 -10.86
C ILE A 18 2.59 -10.43 -10.06
N PRO A 19 1.75 -11.42 -9.72
CA PRO A 19 2.22 -12.66 -9.09
C PRO A 19 3.37 -13.36 -9.83
N GLU A 20 3.26 -13.47 -11.16
CA GLU A 20 4.28 -14.10 -12.00
C GLU A 20 5.59 -13.32 -11.95
N LEU A 21 5.52 -11.99 -11.97
CA LEU A 21 6.70 -11.14 -11.85
C LEU A 21 7.36 -11.24 -10.48
N ILE A 22 6.57 -11.29 -9.41
CA ILE A 22 7.05 -11.47 -8.03
C ILE A 22 7.83 -12.79 -7.93
N GLU A 23 7.31 -13.88 -8.47
CA GLU A 23 7.96 -15.20 -8.46
C GLU A 23 9.29 -15.26 -9.24
N MET A 24 9.49 -14.36 -10.21
CA MET A 24 10.72 -14.29 -11.01
C MET A 24 11.83 -13.49 -10.35
N LEU A 25 11.51 -12.65 -9.36
CA LEU A 25 12.46 -11.73 -8.74
C LEU A 25 12.95 -12.26 -7.38
N SER A 26 14.21 -12.00 -7.06
CA SER A 26 14.74 -12.23 -5.71
C SER A 26 14.41 -11.04 -4.84
N LEU A 27 13.34 -11.13 -4.05
CA LEU A 27 12.79 -10.00 -3.28
C LEU A 27 13.12 -10.02 -1.78
N GLN A 28 13.82 -11.03 -1.27
CA GLN A 28 14.13 -11.15 0.15
C GLN A 28 14.70 -9.84 0.74
N GLY A 29 14.06 -9.35 1.81
CA GLY A 29 14.42 -8.13 2.51
C GLY A 29 14.12 -6.83 1.75
N CYS A 30 13.40 -6.88 0.63
CA CYS A 30 13.00 -5.71 -0.14
C CYS A 30 11.59 -5.22 0.27
N LEU A 31 11.36 -3.92 0.13
CA LEU A 31 10.02 -3.33 0.18
C LEU A 31 9.43 -3.24 -1.23
N VAL A 32 8.33 -3.95 -1.46
CA VAL A 32 7.60 -3.96 -2.73
C VAL A 32 6.44 -2.96 -2.68
N THR A 33 6.54 -1.89 -3.47
CA THR A 33 5.48 -0.89 -3.59
C THR A 33 4.63 -1.17 -4.82
N ILE A 34 3.30 -1.24 -4.68
CA ILE A 34 2.39 -1.43 -5.82
C ILE A 34 1.23 -0.45 -5.74
N ASP A 35 0.77 0.00 -6.90
CA ASP A 35 -0.37 0.90 -7.00
C ASP A 35 -1.68 0.24 -6.51
N ALA A 36 -2.76 1.02 -6.56
CA ALA A 36 -4.02 0.57 -6.02
C ALA A 36 -4.65 -0.59 -6.78
N MET A 37 -4.38 -0.75 -8.07
CA MET A 37 -4.94 -1.87 -8.83
C MET A 37 -4.35 -3.20 -8.34
N GLY A 38 -3.06 -3.21 -7.99
CA GLY A 38 -2.36 -4.37 -7.42
C GLY A 38 -2.52 -4.57 -5.92
N CYS A 39 -3.30 -3.74 -5.22
CA CYS A 39 -3.62 -3.93 -3.80
C CYS A 39 -4.56 -5.13 -3.61
N GLN A 40 -4.00 -6.35 -3.63
CA GLN A 40 -4.69 -7.62 -3.52
C GLN A 40 -4.07 -8.48 -2.42
N LYS A 41 -4.91 -9.22 -1.71
CA LYS A 41 -4.51 -10.09 -0.59
C LYS A 41 -3.51 -11.17 -1.05
N ASP A 42 -3.81 -11.85 -2.14
CA ASP A 42 -2.94 -12.88 -2.72
C ASP A 42 -1.57 -12.33 -3.16
N ILE A 43 -1.50 -11.05 -3.55
CA ILE A 43 -0.24 -10.39 -3.89
C ILE A 43 0.56 -10.11 -2.62
N ALA A 44 -0.06 -9.59 -1.57
CA ALA A 44 0.57 -9.40 -0.26
C ALA A 44 1.11 -10.73 0.30
N GLU A 45 0.32 -11.79 0.22
CA GLU A 45 0.72 -13.14 0.66
C GLU A 45 1.94 -13.66 -0.10
N LYS A 46 2.00 -13.48 -1.43
CA LYS A 46 3.16 -13.87 -2.24
C LYS A 46 4.42 -13.08 -1.91
N ILE A 47 4.30 -11.78 -1.63
CA ILE A 47 5.44 -10.93 -1.25
C ILE A 47 6.00 -11.40 0.10
N VAL A 48 5.14 -11.56 1.11
CA VAL A 48 5.54 -12.05 2.44
C VAL A 48 6.12 -13.47 2.35
N GLY A 49 5.56 -14.33 1.51
CA GLY A 49 6.08 -15.68 1.26
C GLY A 49 7.49 -15.74 0.65
N GLN A 50 8.03 -14.61 0.16
CA GLN A 50 9.42 -14.48 -0.28
C GLN A 50 10.33 -13.75 0.72
N ASP A 51 9.91 -13.66 1.99
CA ASP A 51 10.62 -12.91 3.03
C ASP A 51 10.84 -11.43 2.65
N ALA A 52 9.82 -10.83 2.01
CA ALA A 52 9.81 -9.44 1.59
C ALA A 52 8.63 -8.67 2.23
N ASP A 53 8.74 -7.34 2.27
CA ASP A 53 7.73 -6.44 2.80
C ASP A 53 6.93 -5.79 1.67
N TYR A 54 5.71 -5.29 1.94
CA TYR A 54 4.91 -4.57 0.96
C TYR A 54 4.41 -3.20 1.44
N LEU A 55 4.17 -2.32 0.46
CA LEU A 55 3.39 -1.09 0.61
C LEU A 55 2.40 -0.99 -0.56
N LEU A 56 1.12 -1.28 -0.28
CA LEU A 56 0.08 -1.34 -1.31
C LEU A 56 -0.87 -0.16 -1.14
N ALA A 57 -1.10 0.60 -2.22
CA ALA A 57 -2.02 1.73 -2.16
C ALA A 57 -3.48 1.25 -2.11
N VAL A 58 -4.31 1.76 -1.20
CA VAL A 58 -5.71 1.35 -1.11
C VAL A 58 -6.61 2.34 -1.83
N LYS A 59 -7.50 1.89 -2.73
CA LYS A 59 -8.52 2.75 -3.37
C LYS A 59 -9.63 1.96 -4.06
N GLY A 60 -10.90 2.12 -3.66
CA GLY A 60 -12.08 1.75 -4.44
C GLY A 60 -12.32 0.26 -4.75
N ASN A 61 -11.28 -0.51 -5.06
CA ASN A 61 -11.29 -1.96 -5.26
C ASN A 61 -11.31 -2.74 -3.93
N GLN A 62 -10.93 -2.10 -2.83
CA GLN A 62 -10.96 -2.64 -1.47
C GLN A 62 -11.88 -1.80 -0.57
N LYS A 63 -13.15 -1.63 -0.96
CA LYS A 63 -14.09 -0.68 -0.30
C LYS A 63 -14.13 -0.77 1.22
N ARG A 64 -14.18 -2.00 1.77
CA ARG A 64 -14.26 -2.21 3.22
C ARG A 64 -12.97 -1.74 3.92
N LEU A 65 -11.81 -2.05 3.35
CA LEU A 65 -10.51 -1.60 3.85
C LEU A 65 -10.38 -0.09 3.73
N GLU A 66 -10.70 0.47 2.56
CA GLU A 66 -10.67 1.92 2.32
C GLU A 66 -11.54 2.68 3.32
N GLN A 67 -12.75 2.20 3.60
CA GLN A 67 -13.65 2.80 4.58
C GLN A 67 -13.09 2.73 5.99
N ALA A 68 -12.53 1.59 6.40
CA ALA A 68 -11.94 1.43 7.72
C ALA A 68 -10.73 2.35 7.92
N ILE A 69 -9.85 2.45 6.92
CA ILE A 69 -8.71 3.37 6.92
C ILE A 69 -9.19 4.83 6.96
N SER A 70 -10.17 5.19 6.13
CA SER A 70 -10.68 6.58 6.06
C SER A 70 -11.32 7.06 7.37
N GLN A 71 -11.82 6.14 8.21
CA GLN A 71 -12.34 6.50 9.53
C GLN A 71 -11.23 6.94 10.48
N VAL A 72 -10.03 6.37 10.35
CA VAL A 72 -8.85 6.75 11.15
C VAL A 72 -8.20 8.00 10.58
N PHE A 73 -7.97 8.03 9.26
CA PHE A 73 -7.33 9.14 8.54
C PHE A 73 -8.33 10.23 8.15
N ASN A 74 -9.11 10.70 9.13
CA ASN A 74 -10.08 11.77 8.93
C ASN A 74 -9.49 13.16 9.25
N SER A 75 -10.25 14.22 8.93
CA SER A 75 -9.82 15.61 9.10
C SER A 75 -9.49 16.02 10.54
N SER A 76 -10.14 15.40 11.53
CA SER A 76 -9.83 15.64 12.95
C SER A 76 -8.45 15.07 13.29
N MET A 77 -8.16 13.87 12.80
CA MET A 77 -6.88 13.19 13.01
C MET A 77 -5.72 13.96 12.40
N LEU A 78 -5.89 14.60 11.23
CA LEU A 78 -4.85 15.45 10.61
C LEU A 78 -4.31 16.55 11.54
N ASN A 79 -5.14 17.08 12.45
CA ASN A 79 -4.76 18.17 13.35
C ASN A 79 -4.15 17.69 14.67
N SER A 80 -4.48 16.46 15.10
CA SER A 80 -4.12 15.92 16.41
C SER A 80 -3.37 14.60 16.35
N PHE A 81 -2.83 14.23 15.18
CA PHE A 81 -2.13 12.96 15.02
C PHE A 81 -0.84 12.92 15.85
N GLU A 82 -0.83 12.01 16.82
CA GLU A 82 0.31 11.64 17.65
C GLU A 82 0.84 10.30 17.12
N GLY A 83 1.79 10.36 16.20
CA GLY A 83 2.40 9.21 15.53
C GLY A 83 3.46 9.66 14.53
N ASP A 84 4.01 8.73 13.77
CA ASP A 84 5.03 9.03 12.77
C ASP A 84 4.39 9.82 11.63
N LYS A 85 4.82 11.07 11.47
CA LYS A 85 4.34 11.96 10.41
C LYS A 85 5.46 12.74 9.78
N TYR A 86 5.32 13.00 8.49
CA TYR A 86 6.24 13.79 7.71
C TYR A 86 5.47 14.81 6.87
N VAL A 87 5.89 16.07 6.93
CA VAL A 87 5.25 17.17 6.21
C VAL A 87 6.28 17.88 5.36
N THR A 88 5.97 18.08 4.09
CA THR A 88 6.71 18.97 3.21
C THR A 88 5.80 20.08 2.70
N GLN A 89 6.37 21.26 2.53
CA GLN A 89 5.70 22.39 1.93
C GLN A 89 6.58 22.99 0.84
N GLU A 90 6.04 23.06 -0.37
CA GLU A 90 6.72 23.62 -1.55
C GLU A 90 5.92 24.81 -2.08
N LYS A 91 6.62 25.88 -2.47
CA LYS A 91 6.02 27.02 -3.17
C LYS A 91 6.62 27.10 -4.57
N GLY A 92 5.76 27.05 -5.59
CA GLY A 92 6.18 27.11 -6.99
C GLY A 92 5.00 27.40 -7.91
N HIS A 93 5.25 28.11 -9.01
CA HIS A 93 4.23 28.45 -10.03
C HIS A 93 2.96 29.11 -9.46
N GLY A 94 3.10 29.96 -8.42
CA GLY A 94 1.97 30.60 -7.74
C GLY A 94 1.16 29.68 -6.83
N ARG A 95 1.57 28.42 -6.65
CA ARG A 95 0.92 27.44 -5.77
C ARG A 95 1.76 27.17 -4.53
N THR A 96 1.10 26.97 -3.40
CA THR A 96 1.69 26.34 -2.21
C THR A 96 1.14 24.93 -2.13
N GLU A 97 2.01 23.94 -2.16
CA GLU A 97 1.66 22.53 -2.03
C GLU A 97 2.17 22.01 -0.68
N THR A 98 1.28 21.43 0.11
CA THR A 98 1.62 20.73 1.35
C THR A 98 1.41 19.24 1.12
N ARG A 99 2.43 18.41 1.37
CA ARG A 99 2.31 16.95 1.36
C ARG A 99 2.49 16.45 2.78
N LEU A 100 1.59 15.57 3.21
CA LEU A 100 1.59 14.96 4.54
C LEU A 100 1.56 13.44 4.37
N SER A 101 2.45 12.76 5.07
CA SER A 101 2.45 11.32 5.26
C SER A 101 2.31 11.05 6.76
N MET A 102 1.47 10.07 7.13
CA MET A 102 1.25 9.65 8.51
C MET A 102 1.24 8.14 8.56
N VAL A 103 1.72 7.53 9.64
CA VAL A 103 1.73 6.08 9.79
C VAL A 103 1.17 5.70 11.16
N VAL A 104 0.19 4.80 11.17
CA VAL A 104 -0.31 4.13 12.38
C VAL A 104 0.23 2.71 12.45
N HIS A 105 0.82 2.38 13.59
CA HIS A 105 1.33 1.03 13.90
C HIS A 105 0.30 0.15 14.60
N ASN A 106 -0.85 0.72 15.00
CA ASN A 106 -1.96 -0.03 15.55
C ASN A 106 -2.97 -0.35 14.45
N THR A 107 -3.16 -1.62 14.13
CA THR A 107 -4.11 -2.11 13.12
C THR A 107 -5.38 -2.71 13.73
N ASP A 108 -5.56 -2.70 15.05
CA ASP A 108 -6.70 -3.32 15.75
C ASP A 108 -8.05 -2.78 15.27
N PHE A 109 -8.09 -1.52 14.85
CA PHE A 109 -9.29 -0.88 14.30
C PHE A 109 -9.81 -1.54 13.02
N LEU A 110 -8.96 -2.30 12.30
CA LEU A 110 -9.37 -3.06 11.12
C LEU A 110 -10.13 -4.34 11.49
N GLY A 111 -10.04 -4.81 12.74
CA GLY A 111 -10.70 -6.03 13.20
C GLY A 111 -10.36 -7.25 12.34
N ASP A 112 -11.38 -7.96 11.89
CA ASP A 112 -11.26 -9.14 11.01
C ASP A 112 -10.61 -8.83 9.66
N ILE A 113 -10.68 -7.58 9.18
CA ILE A 113 -10.07 -7.18 7.90
C ILE A 113 -8.55 -7.39 7.97
N ALA A 114 -7.90 -7.12 9.10
CA ALA A 114 -6.45 -7.28 9.23
C ALA A 114 -6.00 -8.73 9.03
N LEU A 115 -6.83 -9.71 9.41
CA LEU A 115 -6.53 -11.14 9.28
C LEU A 115 -6.43 -11.59 7.82
N ASP A 116 -7.05 -10.84 6.92
CA ASP A 116 -7.00 -11.12 5.49
C ASP A 116 -5.71 -10.65 4.80
N TRP A 117 -4.85 -9.89 5.49
CA TRP A 117 -3.63 -9.31 4.94
C TRP A 117 -2.41 -9.88 5.67
N ALA A 118 -1.69 -10.78 4.99
CA ALA A 118 -0.51 -11.44 5.53
C ALA A 118 0.52 -10.42 6.02
N GLY A 119 1.00 -10.55 7.26
CA GLY A 119 2.07 -9.68 7.78
C GLY A 119 1.71 -8.20 7.97
N LEU A 120 0.44 -7.82 7.82
CA LEU A 120 0.01 -6.43 8.00
C LEU A 120 0.31 -5.94 9.41
N SER A 121 1.12 -4.88 9.52
CA SER A 121 1.53 -4.29 10.79
C SER A 121 1.33 -2.78 10.86
N THR A 122 1.22 -2.10 9.72
CA THR A 122 1.10 -0.64 9.65
C THR A 122 0.14 -0.17 8.57
N ILE A 123 -0.49 0.98 8.76
CA ILE A 123 -1.30 1.70 7.75
C ILE A 123 -0.81 3.14 7.67
N GLY A 124 -0.80 3.74 6.49
CA GLY A 124 -0.43 5.15 6.28
C GLY A 124 -1.09 5.81 5.09
#